data_AF-A0A7J7GGM4-F1
#
_entry.id   AF-A0A7J7GGM4-F1
#
_cell.length_a   1.000
_cell.length_b   1.000
_cell.length_c   1.000
_cell.angle_alpha   90.00
_cell.angle_beta   90.00
_cell.angle_gamma   90.00
#
_symmetry.space_group_name_H-M   'P 1'
#
loop_
_entity.id
_entity.type
_entity.pdbx_description
1 polymer ?
#
loop_
_entity_poly.entity_id
_entity_poly.type
_entity_poly.pdbx_seq_one_letter_code
_entity_poly.pdbx_strand_id
1 'polypeptide(L)'
;MFFASALPVIVFGEQLNRATDGSLSTVETLASTAICGIIHSIFGGQPLLILGVAEPTVIMYTCIILPKERQILDKSCSWLGLDGFIFLTQPCRVCVWTALLLFLLAVFNACTIINRFTRIAGELFGTLIVVLFMQEAIKGLVSEFKIPKAGDPTVEKYHFQWLYTNGLLAIIFSFGLLFTALKSRKARSWRYGTGWQQSFIADYGVPCMVLVSSALSFSVPTRIPSGVPRRLFSPLPWVFASLRHWTHYYKYR
;
A
#
# COMPACT_ATOMS: atom_id res chain seq x y z
N MET A 1 8.68 13.81 7.88
CA MET A 1 9.05 12.41 7.55
C MET A 1 7.90 11.44 7.76
N PHE A 2 7.25 11.39 8.93
CA PHE A 2 6.15 10.45 9.20
C PHE A 2 5.07 10.36 8.10
N PHE A 3 4.47 11.49 7.69
CA PHE A 3 3.45 11.45 6.63
C PHE A 3 4.00 11.03 5.26
N ALA A 4 5.25 11.36 4.97
CA ALA A 4 5.89 11.00 3.71
C ALA A 4 6.19 9.49 3.62
N SER A 5 6.45 8.83 4.75
CA SER A 5 6.68 7.38 4.80
C SER A 5 5.39 6.57 5.02
N ALA A 6 4.41 7.10 5.78
CA ALA A 6 3.18 6.38 6.06
C ALA A 6 2.23 6.30 4.86
N LEU A 7 2.10 7.38 4.07
CA LEU A 7 1.16 7.42 2.94
C LEU A 7 1.46 6.35 1.87
N PRO A 8 2.70 6.16 1.39
CA PRO A 8 3.01 5.09 0.45
C PRO A 8 2.73 3.69 1.02
N VAL A 9 3.04 3.47 2.30
CA VAL A 9 2.79 2.17 2.97
C VAL A 9 1.31 1.85 3.04
N ILE A 10 0.45 2.84 3.32
CA ILE A 10 -1.01 2.66 3.32
C ILE A 10 -1.51 2.32 1.92
N VAL A 11 -1.01 3.01 0.89
CA VAL A 11 -1.40 2.76 -0.51
C VAL A 11 -0.98 1.35 -0.94
N PHE A 12 0.26 0.95 -0.67
CA PHE A 12 0.75 -0.38 -1.01
C PHE A 12 0.09 -1.50 -0.20
N GLY A 13 -0.18 -1.26 1.08
CA GLY A 13 -0.92 -2.19 1.92
C GLY A 13 -2.34 -2.40 1.38
N GLU A 14 -3.02 -1.35 0.91
CA GLU A 14 -4.33 -1.49 0.28
C GLU A 14 -4.27 -2.19 -1.08
N GLN A 15 -3.23 -1.93 -1.88
CA GLN A 15 -3.02 -2.68 -3.12
C GLN A 15 -2.82 -4.18 -2.84
N LEU A 16 -2.03 -4.52 -1.83
CA LEU A 16 -1.79 -5.90 -1.43
C LEU A 16 -3.05 -6.57 -0.87
N ASN A 17 -3.84 -5.84 -0.08
CA ASN A 17 -5.15 -6.25 0.41
C ASN A 17 -6.11 -6.60 -0.73
N ARG A 18 -6.18 -5.73 -1.76
CA ARG A 18 -7.00 -5.97 -2.96
C ARG A 18 -6.47 -7.12 -3.84
N ALA A 19 -5.14 -7.29 -3.90
CA ALA A 19 -4.51 -8.33 -4.71
C ALA A 19 -4.58 -9.72 -4.08
N THR A 20 -4.71 -9.80 -2.75
CA THR A 20 -4.74 -11.05 -1.96
C THR A 20 -6.15 -11.39 -1.44
N ASP A 21 -7.19 -10.79 -2.01
CA ASP A 21 -8.61 -10.96 -1.62
C ASP A 21 -8.84 -10.82 -0.10
N GLY A 22 -8.17 -9.86 0.53
CA GLY A 22 -8.29 -9.61 1.96
C GLY A 22 -7.37 -10.42 2.86
N SER A 23 -6.53 -11.32 2.32
CA SER A 23 -5.69 -12.17 3.16
C SER A 23 -4.52 -11.46 3.82
N LEU A 24 -4.05 -10.32 3.28
CA LEU A 24 -3.00 -9.51 3.90
C LEU A 24 -3.48 -8.07 3.98
N SER A 25 -3.67 -7.59 5.21
CA SER A 25 -4.32 -6.31 5.45
C SER A 25 -3.33 -5.15 5.47
N THR A 26 -3.81 -3.96 5.09
CA THR A 26 -3.06 -2.69 5.14
C THR A 26 -2.45 -2.42 6.52
N VAL A 27 -3.16 -2.78 7.60
CA VAL A 27 -2.67 -2.59 8.98
C VAL A 27 -1.50 -3.52 9.32
N GLU A 28 -1.48 -4.74 8.79
CA GLU A 28 -0.40 -5.70 8.98
C GLU A 28 0.87 -5.24 8.24
N THR A 29 0.69 -4.70 7.02
CA THR A 29 1.78 -4.09 6.25
C THR A 29 2.38 -2.88 6.98
N LEU A 30 1.53 -2.04 7.58
CA LEU A 30 1.96 -0.87 8.34
C LEU A 30 2.70 -1.28 9.63
N ALA A 31 2.18 -2.26 10.36
CA ALA A 31 2.81 -2.80 11.56
C ALA A 31 4.18 -3.43 11.25
N SER A 32 4.28 -4.21 10.17
CA SER A 32 5.53 -4.81 9.71
C SER A 32 6.57 -3.75 9.37
N THR A 33 6.17 -2.70 8.63
CA THR A 33 7.07 -1.59 8.27
C THR A 33 7.53 -0.82 9.51
N ALA A 34 6.64 -0.60 10.48
CA ALA A 34 6.97 0.10 11.72
C ALA A 34 7.98 -0.69 12.57
N ILE A 35 7.75 -1.99 12.78
CA ILE A 35 8.66 -2.85 13.55
C ILE A 35 10.03 -2.92 12.86
N CYS A 36 10.04 -3.15 11.54
CA CYS A 36 11.27 -3.23 10.76
C CYS A 36 12.03 -1.89 10.76
N GLY A 37 11.32 -0.77 10.69
CA GLY A 37 11.88 0.57 10.80
C GLY A 37 12.52 0.86 12.17
N ILE A 38 11.87 0.44 13.26
CA ILE A 38 12.43 0.58 14.63
C ILE A 38 13.72 -0.23 14.75
N ILE A 39 13.69 -1.51 14.35
CA ILE A 39 14.87 -2.38 14.41
C ILE A 39 16.00 -1.81 13.55
N HIS A 40 15.71 -1.38 12.32
CA HIS A 40 16.71 -0.77 11.44
C HIS A 40 17.24 0.56 11.97
N SER A 41 16.44 1.36 12.69
CA SER A 41 16.92 2.61 13.28
C SER A 41 17.92 2.40 14.42
N ILE A 42 17.83 1.28 15.14
CA ILE A 42 18.71 0.92 16.26
C ILE A 42 19.98 0.23 15.76
N PHE A 43 19.84 -0.70 14.81
CA PHE A 43 20.92 -1.59 14.37
C PHE A 43 21.47 -1.30 12.97
N GLY A 44 20.86 -0.38 12.22
CA GLY A 44 21.22 -0.07 10.84
C GLY A 44 22.41 0.88 10.70
N GLY A 45 23.23 0.68 9.68
CA GLY A 45 24.38 1.53 9.37
C GLY A 45 24.05 2.87 8.71
N GLN A 46 22.79 3.10 8.30
CA GLN A 46 22.36 4.34 7.64
C GLN A 46 20.95 4.75 8.10
N PRO A 47 20.82 5.51 9.21
CA PRO A 47 19.53 5.86 9.80
C PRO A 47 18.68 6.83 8.96
N LEU A 48 19.24 7.45 7.91
CA LEU A 48 18.47 8.26 6.95
C LEU A 48 17.67 7.42 5.95
N LEU A 49 17.92 6.10 5.88
CA LEU A 49 17.22 5.22 4.96
C LEU A 49 15.77 5.02 5.42
N ILE A 50 14.83 5.38 4.56
CA ILE A 50 13.40 5.16 4.81
C ILE A 50 13.07 3.73 4.40
N LEU A 51 12.80 2.89 5.40
CA LEU A 51 12.35 1.53 5.17
C LEU A 51 10.84 1.52 4.87
N GLY A 52 10.46 0.80 3.82
CA GLY A 52 9.07 0.75 3.38
C GLY A 52 8.84 -0.39 2.40
N VAL A 53 7.57 -0.74 2.23
CA VAL A 53 7.15 -1.65 1.16
C VAL A 53 7.21 -0.90 -0.16
N ALA A 54 7.84 -1.51 -1.16
CA ALA A 54 7.92 -0.98 -2.52
C ALA A 54 7.04 -1.82 -3.45
N GLU A 55 6.63 -1.21 -4.57
CA GLU A 55 5.78 -1.87 -5.55
C GLU A 55 6.32 -3.21 -6.08
N PRO A 56 7.64 -3.36 -6.39
CA PRO A 56 8.17 -4.64 -6.82
C PRO A 56 7.99 -5.75 -5.77
N THR A 57 8.05 -5.39 -4.48
CA THR A 57 7.79 -6.31 -3.38
C THR A 57 6.31 -6.73 -3.37
N VAL A 58 5.38 -5.79 -3.56
CA VAL A 58 3.93 -6.10 -3.64
C VAL A 58 3.62 -7.05 -4.79
N ILE A 59 4.20 -6.82 -5.97
CA ILE A 59 4.01 -7.68 -7.14
C ILE A 59 4.56 -9.08 -6.88
N MET A 60 5.75 -9.18 -6.29
CA MET A 60 6.37 -10.47 -5.93
C MET A 60 5.51 -11.26 -4.94
N TYR A 61 5.05 -10.61 -3.85
CA TYR A 61 4.17 -11.25 -2.87
C TYR A 61 2.85 -11.71 -3.49
N THR A 62 2.28 -10.90 -4.36
CA THR A 62 1.04 -11.26 -5.09
C THR A 62 1.26 -12.48 -5.97
N CYS A 63 2.40 -12.60 -6.66
CA CYS A 63 2.73 -13.79 -7.47
C CYS A 63 2.81 -15.06 -6.61
N ILE A 64 3.54 -15.00 -5.49
CA ILE A 64 3.72 -16.13 -4.56
C ILE A 64 2.39 -16.62 -4.00
N ILE A 65 1.43 -15.71 -3.78
CA ILE A 65 0.16 -15.99 -3.13
C ILE A 65 -0.95 -16.40 -4.13
N LEU A 66 -0.91 -15.93 -5.38
CA LEU A 66 -2.02 -16.14 -6.33
C LEU A 66 -2.13 -17.60 -6.82
N PRO A 67 -3.36 -18.10 -7.02
CA PRO A 67 -3.64 -19.51 -7.33
C PRO A 67 -3.15 -19.98 -8.72
N LYS A 68 -2.73 -19.06 -9.61
CA LYS A 68 -2.21 -19.43 -10.94
C LYS A 68 -0.87 -20.20 -10.83
N GLU A 69 -0.05 -19.87 -9.83
CA GLU A 69 1.20 -20.57 -9.53
C GLU A 69 0.99 -21.77 -8.58
N ARG A 70 -0.13 -21.78 -7.85
CA ARG A 70 -0.60 -22.93 -7.04
C ARG A 70 -0.74 -24.19 -7.89
N GLN A 71 -1.14 -24.11 -9.17
CA GLN A 71 -1.27 -25.29 -10.03
C GLN A 71 0.06 -25.99 -10.37
N ILE A 72 1.19 -25.29 -10.37
CA ILE A 72 2.49 -25.88 -10.66
C ILE A 72 3.04 -26.59 -9.41
N LEU A 73 2.75 -26.06 -8.21
CA LEU A 73 3.19 -26.64 -6.93
C LEU A 73 2.21 -27.69 -6.33
N ASP A 74 0.90 -27.59 -6.57
CA ASP A 74 -0.10 -28.54 -6.04
C ASP A 74 0.07 -29.96 -6.61
N LYS A 75 0.55 -30.08 -7.85
CA LYS A 75 0.78 -31.40 -8.46
C LYS A 75 1.83 -32.24 -7.71
N SER A 76 2.73 -31.61 -6.96
CA SER A 76 3.72 -32.33 -6.14
C SER A 76 3.27 -32.58 -4.70
N CYS A 77 2.19 -31.94 -4.21
CA CYS A 77 1.79 -32.00 -2.79
C CYS A 77 0.31 -32.35 -2.55
N SER A 78 -0.34 -33.01 -3.52
CA SER A 78 -1.74 -33.47 -3.41
C SER A 78 -1.98 -34.55 -2.34
N TRP A 79 -0.95 -35.04 -1.64
CA TRP A 79 -1.08 -36.12 -0.65
C TRP A 79 -1.24 -35.66 0.81
N LEU A 80 -1.10 -34.36 1.12
CA LEU A 80 -1.08 -33.90 2.52
C LEU A 80 -2.31 -33.16 3.04
N GLY A 81 -3.35 -32.90 2.23
CA GLY A 81 -4.66 -32.41 2.72
C GLY A 81 -4.59 -31.18 3.67
N LEU A 82 -3.68 -30.24 3.39
CA LEU A 82 -3.31 -29.14 4.30
C LEU A 82 -3.56 -27.76 3.67
N ASP A 83 -4.78 -27.56 3.15
CA ASP A 83 -5.15 -26.39 2.34
C ASP A 83 -5.07 -25.03 3.05
N GLY A 84 -5.01 -24.99 4.38
CA GLY A 84 -4.92 -23.75 5.17
C GLY A 84 -3.53 -23.37 5.67
N PHE A 85 -2.64 -24.34 5.86
CA PHE A 85 -1.29 -24.08 6.36
C PHE A 85 -0.34 -23.65 5.24
N ILE A 86 -0.68 -23.98 3.99
CA ILE A 86 0.15 -23.71 2.81
C ILE A 86 0.24 -22.20 2.50
N PHE A 87 -0.80 -21.41 2.79
CA PHE A 87 -0.81 -19.96 2.53
C PHE A 87 0.32 -19.22 3.27
N LEU A 88 0.59 -19.62 4.52
CA LEU A 88 1.65 -19.04 5.35
C LEU A 88 3.02 -19.71 5.14
N THR A 89 3.02 -20.98 4.72
CA THR A 89 4.27 -21.75 4.64
C THR A 89 5.15 -21.33 3.46
N GLN A 90 4.57 -20.93 2.32
CA GLN A 90 5.38 -20.55 1.14
C GLN A 90 6.13 -19.23 1.31
N PRO A 91 5.50 -18.12 1.77
CA PRO A 91 6.23 -16.87 2.02
C PRO A 91 7.32 -17.06 3.09
N CYS A 92 7.07 -17.82 4.15
CA CYS A 92 8.06 -18.13 5.18
C CYS A 92 9.29 -18.86 4.62
N ARG A 93 9.09 -19.85 3.72
CA ARG A 93 10.22 -20.54 3.06
C ARG A 93 11.05 -19.58 2.20
N VAL A 94 10.40 -18.71 1.44
CA VAL A 94 11.08 -17.69 0.63
C VAL A 94 11.88 -16.74 1.54
N CYS A 95 11.32 -16.30 2.66
CA CYS A 95 12.01 -15.44 3.64
C CYS A 95 13.25 -16.11 4.23
N VAL A 96 13.20 -17.41 4.58
CA VAL A 96 14.35 -18.15 5.12
C VAL A 96 15.48 -18.23 4.08
N TRP A 97 15.17 -18.59 2.84
CA TRP A 97 16.16 -18.63 1.76
C TRP A 97 16.73 -17.24 1.43
N THR A 98 15.88 -16.21 1.43
CA THR A 98 16.32 -14.82 1.22
C THR A 98 17.27 -14.35 2.32
N ALA A 99 16.96 -14.65 3.58
CA ALA A 99 17.84 -14.33 4.71
C ALA A 99 19.19 -15.06 4.63
N LEU A 100 19.19 -16.34 4.26
CA LEU A 100 20.41 -17.13 4.07
C LEU A 100 21.27 -16.55 2.94
N LEU A 101 20.68 -16.19 1.80
CA LEU A 101 21.40 -15.58 0.69
C LEU A 101 21.97 -14.21 1.06
N LEU A 102 21.22 -13.37 1.77
CA LEU A 102 21.70 -12.07 2.26
C LEU A 102 22.87 -12.22 3.23
N PHE A 103 22.83 -13.20 4.13
CA PHE A 103 23.94 -13.50 5.03
C PHE A 103 25.18 -13.95 4.24
N LEU A 104 25.00 -14.82 3.25
CA LEU A 104 26.08 -15.31 2.40
C LEU A 104 26.73 -14.17 1.59
N LEU A 105 25.91 -13.29 1.00
CA LEU A 105 26.37 -12.09 0.28
C LEU A 105 27.17 -11.14 1.20
N ALA A 106 26.77 -11.00 2.47
CA ALA A 106 27.47 -10.20 3.45
C ALA A 106 28.85 -10.80 3.79
N VAL A 107 28.94 -12.12 4.00
CA VAL A 107 30.21 -12.81 4.28
C VAL A 107 31.18 -12.70 3.09
N PHE A 108 30.68 -12.80 1.86
CA PHE A 108 31.49 -12.64 0.65
C PHE A 108 31.80 -11.19 0.27
N ASN A 109 31.43 -10.20 1.09
CA ASN A 109 31.62 -8.78 0.82
C ASN A 109 31.12 -8.34 -0.57
N ALA A 110 29.95 -8.87 -0.96
CA ALA A 110 29.31 -8.55 -2.24
C ALA A 110 28.90 -7.07 -2.33
N CYS A 111 28.95 -6.31 -1.23
CA CYS A 111 28.73 -4.86 -1.18
C CYS A 111 29.64 -4.10 -2.16
N THR A 112 30.79 -4.64 -2.55
CA THR A 112 31.67 -4.06 -3.57
C THR A 112 31.01 -3.92 -4.95
N ILE A 113 30.00 -4.75 -5.27
CA ILE A 113 29.23 -4.67 -6.52
C ILE A 113 28.44 -3.36 -6.65
N ILE A 114 28.06 -2.73 -5.53
CA ILE A 114 27.27 -1.48 -5.59
C ILE A 114 28.03 -0.35 -6.26
N ASN A 115 29.37 -0.34 -6.17
CA ASN A 115 30.23 0.65 -6.84
C ASN A 115 30.23 0.48 -8.36
N ARG A 116 29.81 -0.67 -8.87
CA ARG A 116 29.62 -0.92 -10.31
C ARG A 116 28.27 -0.44 -10.82
N PHE A 117 27.34 -0.10 -9.92
CA PHE A 117 26.04 0.42 -10.29
C PHE A 117 26.19 1.83 -10.85
N THR A 118 25.95 1.98 -12.15
CA THR A 118 26.17 3.25 -12.84
C THR A 118 25.06 4.24 -12.49
N ARG A 119 25.38 5.54 -12.58
CA ARG A 119 24.40 6.61 -12.46
C ARG A 119 23.20 6.42 -13.41
N ILE A 120 23.45 5.95 -14.63
CA ILE A 120 22.42 5.65 -15.63
C ILE A 120 21.46 4.58 -15.12
N ALA A 121 21.96 3.50 -14.50
CA ALA A 121 21.12 2.47 -13.93
C ALA A 121 20.24 3.01 -12.78
N GLY A 122 20.78 3.92 -11.95
CA GLY A 122 20.01 4.58 -10.90
C GLY A 122 18.89 5.49 -11.43
N GLU A 123 19.18 6.31 -12.44
CA GLU A 123 18.19 7.19 -13.07
C GLU A 123 17.09 6.39 -13.80
N LEU A 124 17.45 5.30 -14.49
CA LEU A 124 16.50 4.39 -15.13
C LEU A 124 15.63 3.68 -14.10
N PHE A 125 16.21 3.17 -13.01
CA PHE A 125 15.46 2.49 -11.95
C PHE A 125 14.49 3.44 -11.25
N GLY A 126 14.92 4.67 -10.96
CA GLY A 126 14.04 5.71 -10.42
C GLY A 126 12.90 6.06 -11.36
N THR A 127 13.19 6.18 -12.66
CA THR A 127 12.16 6.45 -13.69
C THR A 127 11.15 5.30 -13.80
N LEU A 128 11.61 4.05 -13.72
CA LEU A 128 10.75 2.86 -13.73
C LEU A 128 9.76 2.89 -12.55
N ILE A 129 10.25 3.18 -11.33
CA ILE A 129 9.40 3.29 -10.14
C ILE A 129 8.34 4.37 -10.32
N VAL A 130 8.68 5.52 -10.90
CA VAL A 130 7.72 6.61 -11.15
C VAL A 130 6.64 6.19 -12.14
N VAL A 131 7.00 5.47 -13.22
CA VAL A 131 6.04 4.99 -14.21
C VAL A 131 5.07 3.96 -13.60
N LEU A 132 5.60 3.01 -12.83
CA LEU A 132 4.82 1.99 -12.14
C LEU A 132 3.81 2.62 -11.15
N PHE A 133 4.27 3.55 -10.32
CA PHE A 133 3.38 4.31 -9.42
C PHE A 133 2.28 5.08 -10.16
N MET A 134 2.61 5.68 -11.31
CA MET A 134 1.63 6.40 -12.12
C MET A 134 0.56 5.47 -12.69
N GLN A 135 0.96 4.28 -13.15
CA GLN A 135 0.02 3.26 -13.62
C GLN A 135 -0.92 2.80 -12.51
N GLU A 136 -0.40 2.54 -11.32
CA GLU A 136 -1.21 2.14 -10.18
C GLU A 136 -2.14 3.25 -9.69
N ALA A 137 -1.71 4.51 -9.72
CA ALA A 137 -2.58 5.65 -9.43
C ALA A 137 -3.76 5.73 -10.41
N ILE A 138 -3.51 5.51 -11.70
CA ILE A 138 -4.57 5.50 -12.74
C ILE A 138 -5.50 4.29 -12.53
N LYS A 139 -4.97 3.08 -12.28
CA LYS A 139 -5.77 1.89 -11.99
C LYS A 139 -6.65 2.11 -10.75
N GLY A 140 -6.11 2.73 -9.70
CA GLY A 140 -6.83 3.12 -8.50
C GLY A 140 -8.01 4.05 -8.81
N LEU A 141 -7.78 5.11 -9.59
CA LEU A 141 -8.84 6.02 -10.02
C LEU A 141 -9.92 5.34 -10.85
N VAL A 142 -9.53 4.51 -11.82
CA VAL A 142 -10.48 3.77 -12.68
C VAL A 142 -11.26 2.74 -11.86
N SER A 143 -10.69 2.18 -10.79
CA SER A 143 -11.37 1.21 -9.93
C SER A 143 -12.56 1.81 -9.18
N GLU A 144 -12.55 3.12 -8.89
CA GLU A 144 -13.65 3.81 -8.22
C GLU A 144 -14.91 3.96 -9.11
N PHE A 145 -14.74 3.85 -10.43
CA PHE A 145 -15.86 3.83 -11.39
C PHE A 145 -16.43 2.43 -11.63
N LYS A 146 -15.86 1.39 -11.02
CA LYS A 146 -16.25 -0.01 -11.23
C LYS A 146 -16.84 -0.60 -9.96
N ILE A 147 -17.74 -1.56 -10.14
CA ILE A 147 -18.31 -2.32 -9.02
C ILE A 147 -17.19 -3.22 -8.45
N PRO A 148 -16.95 -3.21 -7.13
CA PRO A 148 -15.99 -4.12 -6.50
C PRO A 148 -16.42 -5.57 -6.74
N LYS A 149 -15.45 -6.43 -7.09
CA LYS A 149 -15.69 -7.82 -7.53
C LYS A 149 -16.41 -8.71 -6.51
N ALA A 150 -16.44 -8.31 -5.24
CA ALA A 150 -17.08 -9.02 -4.13
C ALA A 150 -18.44 -8.39 -3.70
N GLY A 151 -18.96 -7.42 -4.44
CA GLY A 151 -20.22 -6.74 -4.12
C GLY A 151 -21.42 -7.32 -4.88
N ASP A 152 -22.51 -7.62 -4.17
CA ASP A 152 -23.78 -8.00 -4.80
C ASP A 152 -24.30 -6.86 -5.71
N PRO A 153 -24.54 -7.10 -7.01
CA PRO A 153 -24.94 -6.06 -7.96
C PRO A 153 -26.34 -5.50 -7.70
N THR A 154 -27.10 -6.13 -6.81
CA THR A 154 -28.48 -5.76 -6.44
C THR A 154 -28.54 -4.66 -5.37
N VAL A 155 -27.41 -4.28 -4.79
CA VAL A 155 -27.38 -3.26 -3.73
C VAL A 155 -27.48 -1.86 -4.34
N GLU A 156 -28.37 -1.03 -3.79
CA GLU A 156 -28.66 0.36 -4.23
C GLU A 156 -27.41 1.24 -4.42
N LYS A 157 -26.32 0.89 -3.72
CA LYS A 157 -25.00 1.55 -3.72
C LYS A 157 -24.27 1.43 -5.06
N TYR A 158 -24.58 0.41 -5.86
CA TYR A 158 -23.95 0.14 -7.16
C TYR A 158 -24.80 0.64 -8.34
N HIS A 159 -25.88 1.38 -8.07
CA HIS A 159 -26.56 2.12 -9.12
C HIS A 159 -25.60 3.10 -9.78
N PHE A 160 -25.75 3.24 -11.10
CA PHE A 160 -24.88 4.06 -11.95
C PHE A 160 -24.68 5.49 -11.41
N GLN A 161 -25.73 6.10 -10.86
CA GLN A 161 -25.69 7.46 -10.31
C GLN A 161 -24.71 7.60 -9.13
N TRP A 162 -24.68 6.64 -8.21
CA TRP A 162 -23.78 6.67 -7.04
C TRP A 162 -22.35 6.32 -7.41
N LEU A 163 -22.16 5.34 -8.32
CA LEU A 163 -20.84 4.95 -8.80
C LEU A 163 -20.17 6.09 -9.59
N TYR A 164 -20.94 6.76 -10.45
CA TYR A 164 -20.48 7.93 -11.19
C TYR A 164 -20.12 9.10 -10.28
N THR A 165 -20.96 9.37 -9.27
CA THR A 165 -20.69 10.44 -8.28
C THR A 165 -19.43 10.16 -7.47
N ASN A 166 -19.22 8.92 -7.03
CA ASN A 166 -18.02 8.52 -6.30
C ASN A 166 -16.76 8.63 -7.16
N GLY A 167 -16.79 8.14 -8.40
CA GLY A 167 -15.67 8.26 -9.32
C GLY A 167 -15.34 9.72 -9.65
N LEU A 168 -16.34 10.57 -9.86
CA LEU A 168 -16.13 12.01 -10.10
C LEU A 168 -15.49 12.69 -8.89
N LEU A 169 -15.96 12.40 -7.68
CA LEU A 169 -15.35 12.89 -6.43
C LEU A 169 -13.91 12.40 -6.27
N ALA A 170 -13.61 11.16 -6.62
CA ALA A 170 -12.26 10.62 -6.59
C ALA A 170 -11.31 11.37 -7.54
N ILE A 171 -11.77 11.70 -8.75
CA ILE A 171 -11.01 12.55 -9.69
C ILE A 171 -10.77 13.94 -9.11
N ILE A 172 -11.82 14.60 -8.58
CA ILE A 172 -11.71 15.95 -8.01
C ILE A 172 -10.71 15.97 -6.85
N PHE A 173 -10.80 15.02 -5.92
CA PHE A 173 -9.87 14.95 -4.79
C PHE A 173 -8.45 14.59 -5.22
N SER A 174 -8.27 13.72 -6.20
CA SER A 174 -6.95 13.35 -6.71
C SER A 174 -6.26 14.52 -7.40
N PHE A 175 -6.94 15.23 -8.31
CA PHE A 175 -6.39 16.44 -8.92
C PHE A 175 -6.16 17.56 -7.90
N GLY A 176 -7.05 17.71 -6.93
CA GLY A 176 -6.88 18.64 -5.82
C GLY A 176 -5.62 18.33 -5.00
N LEU A 177 -5.38 17.06 -4.65
CA LEU A 177 -4.20 16.64 -3.92
C LEU A 177 -2.92 16.81 -4.74
N LEU A 178 -2.95 16.50 -6.04
CA LEU A 178 -1.84 16.73 -6.96
C LEU A 178 -1.49 18.21 -7.06
N PHE A 179 -2.49 19.07 -7.25
CA PHE A 179 -2.30 20.51 -7.33
C PHE A 179 -1.70 21.07 -6.04
N THR A 180 -2.25 20.67 -4.89
CA THR A 180 -1.73 21.10 -3.58
C THR A 180 -0.32 20.58 -3.35
N ALA A 181 0.02 19.35 -3.73
CA ALA A 181 1.37 18.81 -3.63
C ALA A 181 2.38 19.60 -4.48
N LEU A 182 2.02 19.95 -5.72
CA LEU A 182 2.85 20.76 -6.61
C LEU A 182 3.06 22.19 -6.07
N LYS A 183 2.01 22.78 -5.48
CA LYS A 183 2.08 24.09 -4.83
C LYS A 183 2.88 24.05 -3.54
N SER A 184 2.70 23.03 -2.71
CA SER A 184 3.48 22.76 -1.48
C SER A 184 4.98 22.75 -1.79
N ARG A 185 5.40 22.04 -2.86
CA ARG A 185 6.81 21.99 -3.27
C ARG A 185 7.37 23.36 -3.66
N LYS A 186 6.55 24.24 -4.24
CA LYS A 186 6.93 25.61 -4.62
C LYS A 186 6.65 26.65 -3.53
N ALA A 187 6.08 26.26 -2.38
CA ALA A 187 5.63 27.19 -1.36
C ALA A 187 6.79 27.93 -0.68
N ARG A 188 7.97 27.31 -0.57
CA ARG A 188 9.17 27.95 -0.01
C ARG A 188 9.76 29.07 -0.87
N SER A 189 9.43 29.12 -2.16
CA SER A 189 9.91 30.16 -3.09
C SER A 189 8.83 31.18 -3.45
N TRP A 190 7.71 31.19 -2.72
CA TRP A 190 6.62 32.11 -3.01
C TRP A 190 7.01 33.53 -2.61
N ARG A 191 6.72 34.52 -3.47
CA ARG A 191 7.00 35.94 -3.17
C ARG A 191 6.03 36.54 -2.16
N TYR A 192 4.87 35.92 -2.01
CA TYR A 192 3.80 36.37 -1.13
C TYR A 192 3.69 35.40 0.04
N GLY A 193 3.70 35.93 1.27
CA GLY A 193 3.60 35.16 2.50
C GLY A 193 4.76 35.41 3.46
N THR A 194 4.50 35.20 4.75
CA THR A 194 5.54 35.23 5.78
C THR A 194 6.35 33.93 5.76
N GLY A 195 7.64 33.97 6.12
CA GLY A 195 8.53 32.80 6.05
C GLY A 195 8.06 31.61 6.90
N TRP A 196 7.37 31.88 8.02
CA TRP A 196 6.74 30.86 8.86
C TRP A 196 5.59 30.14 8.13
N GLN A 197 4.69 30.87 7.49
CA GLN A 197 3.57 30.30 6.73
C GLN A 197 4.05 29.50 5.52
N GLN A 198 5.09 29.98 4.81
CA GLN A 198 5.66 29.31 3.66
C GLN A 198 6.30 27.96 4.03
N SER A 199 7.03 27.92 5.14
CA SER A 199 7.62 26.68 5.65
C SER A 199 6.54 25.69 6.08
N PHE A 200 5.51 26.16 6.79
CA PHE A 200 4.39 25.32 7.21
C PHE A 200 3.64 24.71 6.02
N ILE A 201 3.28 25.53 5.01
CA ILE A 201 2.59 25.06 3.81
C ILE A 201 3.49 24.10 3.03
N ALA A 202 4.79 24.36 2.96
CA ALA A 202 5.72 23.48 2.23
C ALA A 202 5.81 22.08 2.83
N ASP A 203 5.81 21.98 4.16
CA ASP A 203 6.04 20.73 4.87
C ASP A 203 4.74 19.96 5.15
N TYR A 204 3.63 20.66 5.40
CA TYR A 204 2.35 20.08 5.80
C TYR A 204 1.23 20.25 4.76
N GLY A 205 1.50 20.84 3.59
CA GLY A 205 0.49 21.05 2.55
C GLY A 205 -0.19 19.77 2.08
N VAL A 206 0.58 18.69 1.87
CA VAL A 206 0.03 17.39 1.43
C VAL A 206 -0.82 16.73 2.53
N PRO A 207 -0.34 16.55 3.78
CA PRO A 207 -1.18 16.03 4.87
C PRO A 207 -2.43 16.88 5.15
N CYS A 208 -2.30 18.21 5.12
CA CYS A 208 -3.44 19.11 5.32
C CYS A 208 -4.50 18.90 4.23
N MET A 209 -4.09 18.76 2.97
CA MET A 209 -5.01 18.45 1.88
C MET A 209 -5.68 17.09 2.06
N VAL A 210 -4.97 16.06 2.53
CA VAL A 210 -5.56 14.76 2.85
C VAL A 210 -6.65 14.90 3.92
N LEU A 211 -6.40 15.69 4.98
CA LEU A 211 -7.38 15.95 6.04
C LEU A 211 -8.61 16.68 5.51
N VAL A 212 -8.41 17.73 4.70
CA VAL A 212 -9.51 18.50 4.08
C VAL A 212 -10.32 17.61 3.13
N SER A 213 -9.65 16.83 2.28
CA SER A 213 -10.31 15.90 1.35
C SER A 213 -11.07 14.78 2.07
N SER A 214 -10.62 14.40 3.26
CA SER A 214 -11.30 13.43 4.11
C SER A 214 -12.50 14.06 4.79
N ALA A 215 -12.32 15.23 5.42
CA ALA A 215 -13.40 15.98 6.05
C ALA A 215 -14.53 16.28 5.05
N LEU A 216 -14.20 16.80 3.87
CA LEU A 216 -15.17 17.05 2.79
C LEU A 216 -15.90 15.78 2.35
N SER A 217 -15.21 14.64 2.32
CA SER A 217 -15.85 13.35 2.03
C SER A 217 -16.82 12.90 3.12
N PHE A 218 -16.60 13.30 4.38
CA PHE A 218 -17.49 12.99 5.51
C PHE A 218 -18.61 14.03 5.70
N SER A 219 -18.44 15.26 5.20
CA SER A 219 -19.41 16.36 5.30
C SER A 219 -20.59 16.25 4.32
N VAL A 220 -20.59 15.29 3.38
CA VAL A 220 -21.72 15.12 2.44
C VAL A 220 -22.99 14.64 3.21
N PRO A 221 -24.17 15.23 2.96
CA PRO A 221 -25.31 15.17 3.90
C PRO A 221 -25.91 13.78 4.13
N THR A 222 -26.51 13.61 5.31
CA THR A 222 -27.13 12.43 5.94
C THR A 222 -28.26 11.73 5.16
N ARG A 223 -28.61 12.14 3.93
CA ARG A 223 -29.68 11.54 3.10
C ARG A 223 -29.17 10.44 2.17
N ILE A 224 -28.15 9.69 2.60
CA ILE A 224 -27.55 8.61 1.83
C ILE A 224 -27.86 7.29 2.55
N PRO A 225 -28.37 6.25 1.86
CA PRO A 225 -28.66 4.94 2.46
C PRO A 225 -27.47 4.42 3.27
N SER A 226 -27.76 3.74 4.39
CA SER A 226 -26.86 3.35 5.50
C SER A 226 -25.75 2.35 5.17
N GLY A 227 -25.27 2.32 3.92
CA GLY A 227 -24.11 1.49 3.60
C GLY A 227 -23.30 1.94 2.40
N VAL A 228 -23.47 3.15 1.86
CA VAL A 228 -22.47 3.70 0.93
C VAL A 228 -21.12 3.67 1.66
N PRO A 229 -20.12 2.90 1.18
CA PRO A 229 -18.90 2.65 1.93
C PRO A 229 -18.15 3.97 2.09
N ARG A 230 -18.22 4.53 3.30
CA ARG A 230 -17.49 5.74 3.69
C ARG A 230 -16.01 5.38 3.91
N ARG A 231 -15.30 5.07 2.82
CA ARG A 231 -13.84 4.85 2.71
C ARG A 231 -13.23 3.76 3.63
N LEU A 232 -12.26 3.03 3.07
CA LEU A 232 -11.34 2.06 3.68
C LEU A 232 -11.73 1.59 5.10
N PHE A 233 -12.56 0.55 5.19
CA PHE A 233 -12.82 -0.13 6.46
C PHE A 233 -11.60 -0.98 6.81
N SER A 234 -10.50 -0.36 7.25
CA SER A 234 -9.45 -1.10 7.93
C SER A 234 -9.99 -1.43 9.33
N PRO A 235 -10.20 -2.70 9.69
CA PRO A 235 -10.55 -3.02 11.06
C PRO A 235 -9.46 -2.46 11.97
N LEU A 236 -9.86 -1.79 13.04
CA LEU A 236 -8.91 -1.22 14.01
C LEU A 236 -7.94 -2.33 14.44
N PRO A 237 -6.63 -2.05 14.57
CA PRO A 237 -5.63 -3.10 14.82
C PRO A 237 -5.90 -3.91 16.10
N TRP A 238 -6.64 -3.34 17.06
CA TRP A 238 -7.04 -3.97 18.31
C TRP A 238 -8.44 -4.62 18.31
N VAL A 239 -9.19 -4.56 17.20
CA VAL A 239 -10.52 -5.18 17.10
C VAL A 239 -10.38 -6.61 16.61
N PHE A 240 -10.94 -7.59 17.33
CA PHE A 240 -10.89 -9.02 16.98
C PHE A 240 -11.28 -9.37 15.53
N ALA A 241 -12.02 -8.49 14.83
CA ALA A 241 -12.33 -8.63 13.41
C ALA A 241 -11.10 -8.48 12.47
N SER A 242 -10.05 -7.76 12.86
CA SER A 242 -8.76 -7.73 12.13
C SER A 242 -7.99 -9.05 12.29
N LEU A 243 -8.13 -9.70 13.46
CA LEU A 243 -7.56 -11.02 13.78
C LEU A 243 -8.39 -12.19 13.22
N ARG A 244 -9.59 -11.93 12.65
CA ARG A 244 -10.48 -12.99 12.14
C ARG A 244 -9.96 -13.70 10.90
N HIS A 245 -9.06 -13.08 10.13
CA HIS A 245 -8.45 -13.71 8.95
C HIS A 245 -7.61 -14.93 9.34
N TRP A 246 -7.06 -14.93 10.55
CA TRP A 246 -6.26 -16.04 11.09
C TRP A 246 -7.10 -17.12 11.78
N THR A 247 -8.30 -16.79 12.29
CA THR A 247 -9.12 -17.72 13.11
C THR A 247 -10.22 -18.43 12.32
N HIS A 248 -10.63 -17.95 11.14
CA HIS A 248 -11.62 -18.67 10.33
C HIS A 248 -11.09 -20.00 9.76
N TYR A 249 -9.76 -20.15 9.64
CA TYR A 249 -9.13 -21.43 9.29
C TYR A 249 -9.20 -22.49 10.40
N TYR A 250 -9.47 -22.09 11.65
CA TYR A 250 -9.59 -23.02 12.78
C TYR A 250 -11.04 -23.40 13.10
N LYS A 251 -12.05 -22.77 12.47
CA LYS A 251 -13.46 -22.92 12.86
C LYS A 251 -14.32 -23.76 11.90
N TYR A 252 -13.73 -24.28 10.83
CA TYR A 252 -14.32 -25.36 10.00
C TYR A 252 -13.53 -26.66 10.20
N ARG A 253 -13.42 -27.06 11.46
CA ARG A 253 -13.15 -28.45 11.85
C ARG A 253 -14.28 -28.93 12.73
#